data_AF-A0AAU4QFG8-F1
#
_entry.id   AF-A0AAU4QFG8-F1
#
_cell.length_a   1.000
_cell.length_b   1.000
_cell.length_c   1.000
_cell.angle_alpha   90.00
_cell.angle_beta   90.00
_cell.angle_gamma   90.00
#
_symmetry.space_group_name_H-M   'P 1'
#
loop_
_entity.id
_entity.type
_entity.pdbx_description
1 polymer ?
#
loop_
_entity_poly.entity_id
_entity_poly.type
_entity_poly.pdbx_seq_one_letter_code
_entity_poly.pdbx_strand_id
1 'polypeptide(L)'
;MRQARRRVGRWGCGVVLLLFAAVCCTAPVGNAISAYVALKTGAPGAGDGGIAEGGTAADIPPRMLTAYKKAAQQVVKHVPTCRGMRWPVLAGIAKVESNHAIGRNIAAGGDIRPKIYGVLLNGSGTGGNTTALPDTDNGRWDGTATAERAVGPFQFLPSTWESAGKDASGDKQADPHNTDDAALGAAIYLCGNGRDLTKRTQLKAAIFQYNRSNEYVANVLGWIDQYTAAAKDPDLKNVSGKVRTVIETALSQRGEPYSWGGGNASGKSYGICCSPSGKSGTTIQGFDCSGLTTYAYAKAGIPLPRTAAAQAGAGLRIPASLGTDALKAGDLVFYAHAPARDSTIYHVGIYVGGGQMVNAPRPGTVVRLDPVNAMSGYAGGARLQ
;
A
#
# COMPACT_ATOMS: atom_id res chain seq x y z
N MET A 1 69.98 -30.88 -31.56
CA MET A 1 69.69 -30.18 -30.29
C MET A 1 68.18 -30.21 -30.02
N ARG A 2 67.78 -30.75 -28.85
CA ARG A 2 66.55 -30.56 -28.02
C ARG A 2 65.15 -30.58 -28.71
N GLN A 3 64.34 -31.64 -28.50
CA GLN A 3 63.24 -31.83 -27.50
C GLN A 3 61.88 -31.25 -27.97
N ALA A 4 60.67 -31.79 -27.73
CA ALA A 4 60.17 -32.95 -26.97
C ALA A 4 58.65 -33.22 -27.26
N ARG A 5 58.25 -34.50 -27.10
CA ARG A 5 57.02 -35.11 -26.49
C ARG A 5 55.59 -34.66 -26.87
N ARG A 6 54.70 -35.65 -27.10
CA ARG A 6 53.58 -36.07 -26.19
C ARG A 6 52.83 -37.34 -26.69
N ARG A 7 52.42 -38.21 -25.75
CA ARG A 7 51.56 -39.41 -25.89
C ARG A 7 50.19 -39.15 -25.23
N VAL A 8 49.12 -39.76 -25.75
CA VAL A 8 47.78 -39.82 -25.14
C VAL A 8 47.33 -41.29 -25.07
N GLY A 9 46.74 -41.70 -23.94
CA GLY A 9 46.20 -43.04 -23.70
C GLY A 9 44.69 -43.00 -23.43
N ARG A 10 43.98 -44.00 -23.98
CA ARG A 10 42.55 -44.34 -23.85
C ARG A 10 42.18 -44.86 -22.46
N TRP A 11 40.88 -44.98 -22.20
CA TRP A 11 40.05 -46.04 -21.54
C TRP A 11 38.62 -45.42 -21.41
N GLY A 12 37.45 -46.08 -21.46
CA GLY A 12 37.02 -47.48 -21.52
C GLY A 12 35.65 -47.60 -20.81
N CYS A 13 34.63 -48.15 -21.49
CA CYS A 13 33.33 -48.75 -21.07
C CYS A 13 32.31 -48.02 -20.14
N GLY A 14 31.02 -48.34 -20.36
CA GLY A 14 29.86 -47.75 -19.70
C GLY A 14 28.86 -48.73 -19.07
N VAL A 15 27.73 -48.21 -18.59
CA VAL A 15 26.48 -48.85 -18.08
C VAL A 15 25.41 -47.72 -18.12
N VAL A 16 24.28 -47.73 -18.84
CA VAL A 16 23.03 -48.54 -18.83
C VAL A 16 21.94 -48.06 -17.83
N LEU A 17 20.77 -47.66 -18.41
CA LEU A 17 19.36 -47.71 -17.92
C LEU A 17 18.91 -46.76 -16.74
N LEU A 18 17.71 -46.14 -16.61
CA LEU A 18 16.43 -46.04 -17.35
C LEU A 18 15.65 -44.75 -16.94
N LEU A 19 14.89 -44.22 -17.91
CA LEU A 19 13.52 -43.64 -17.90
C LEU A 19 12.95 -42.91 -16.66
N PHE A 20 12.38 -41.71 -16.89
CA PHE A 20 10.95 -41.46 -16.63
C PHE A 20 10.40 -40.36 -17.56
N ALA A 21 9.14 -40.56 -17.95
CA ALA A 21 8.45 -39.96 -19.08
C ALA A 21 7.83 -38.59 -18.81
N ALA A 22 7.60 -37.86 -19.91
CA ALA A 22 6.73 -36.69 -20.01
C ALA A 22 5.24 -37.07 -20.02
N VAL A 23 4.38 -36.32 -19.31
CA VAL A 23 2.95 -36.12 -19.61
C VAL A 23 2.55 -34.77 -18.96
N CYS A 24 2.43 -33.67 -19.70
CA CYS A 24 1.31 -33.19 -20.51
C CYS A 24 0.22 -32.42 -19.70
N CYS A 25 -0.11 -31.24 -20.22
CA CYS A 25 -1.06 -30.24 -19.78
C CYS A 25 -2.45 -30.78 -19.41
N THR A 26 -3.07 -30.21 -18.38
CA THR A 26 -4.51 -29.85 -18.39
C THR A 26 -4.75 -28.69 -17.41
N ALA A 27 -5.36 -27.61 -17.91
CA ALA A 27 -6.04 -26.60 -17.10
C ALA A 27 -7.51 -27.00 -16.95
N PRO A 28 -8.19 -26.69 -15.84
CA PRO A 28 -9.64 -26.67 -15.80
C PRO A 28 -10.18 -25.25 -16.03
N VAL A 29 -11.24 -25.22 -16.85
CA VAL A 29 -12.12 -24.10 -17.17
C VAL A 29 -13.42 -24.26 -16.35
N GLY A 30 -14.10 -23.16 -16.03
CA GLY A 30 -15.48 -23.12 -15.48
C GLY A 30 -15.54 -22.56 -14.04
N ASN A 31 -16.39 -21.61 -13.65
CA ASN A 31 -17.74 -21.29 -14.12
C ASN A 31 -18.09 -19.80 -13.97
N ALA A 32 -19.00 -19.34 -14.84
CA ALA A 32 -19.73 -18.08 -14.79
C ALA A 32 -21.00 -18.17 -13.90
N ILE A 33 -21.55 -17.02 -13.50
CA ILE A 33 -22.98 -16.64 -13.25
C ILE A 33 -22.93 -15.24 -12.54
N SER A 34 -23.31 -14.12 -13.19
CA SER A 34 -24.62 -13.40 -13.17
C SER A 34 -25.12 -13.03 -11.76
N ALA A 35 -25.73 -11.89 -11.40
CA ALA A 35 -26.43 -10.76 -12.06
C ALA A 35 -26.64 -9.68 -10.95
N TYR A 36 -26.51 -8.37 -11.20
CA TYR A 36 -27.57 -7.37 -11.51
C TYR A 36 -28.46 -6.89 -10.33
N VAL A 37 -28.61 -5.54 -10.27
CA VAL A 37 -29.60 -4.67 -9.56
C VAL A 37 -29.45 -4.37 -8.06
N ALA A 38 -29.19 -3.09 -7.76
CA ALA A 38 -30.02 -2.31 -6.81
C ALA A 38 -30.00 -0.82 -7.20
N LEU A 39 -31.15 -0.35 -7.66
CA LEU A 39 -31.48 1.02 -8.04
C LEU A 39 -31.82 1.86 -6.79
N LYS A 40 -31.24 3.06 -6.76
CA LYS A 40 -31.81 4.38 -6.41
C LYS A 40 -32.51 4.69 -5.06
N THR A 41 -32.05 5.83 -4.54
CA THR A 41 -32.75 6.99 -3.91
C THR A 41 -32.80 7.11 -2.39
N GLY A 42 -32.26 8.24 -1.89
CA GLY A 42 -32.49 8.79 -0.56
C GLY A 42 -31.33 9.61 0.02
N ALA A 43 -31.09 10.83 -0.47
CA ALA A 43 -30.41 11.89 0.30
C ALA A 43 -31.50 12.84 0.88
N PRO A 44 -31.25 13.81 1.81
CA PRO A 44 -29.98 14.34 2.33
C PRO A 44 -29.94 14.66 3.86
N GLY A 45 -28.78 15.05 4.41
CA GLY A 45 -28.71 15.88 5.64
C GLY A 45 -27.45 15.76 6.52
N ALA A 46 -26.70 16.88 6.60
CA ALA A 46 -25.80 17.36 7.68
C ALA A 46 -24.86 16.35 8.39
N GLY A 47 -23.54 16.49 8.42
CA GLY A 47 -22.74 17.70 8.64
C GLY A 47 -21.90 17.45 9.90
N ASP A 48 -20.62 17.05 9.74
CA ASP A 48 -19.59 17.19 10.77
C ASP A 48 -18.18 17.01 10.16
N GLY A 49 -17.34 18.04 10.34
CA GLY A 49 -15.91 17.88 10.66
C GLY A 49 -15.03 17.02 9.77
N GLY A 50 -14.91 17.36 8.48
CA GLY A 50 -13.97 16.72 7.57
C GLY A 50 -12.52 16.84 8.04
N ILE A 51 -11.98 15.76 8.60
CA ILE A 51 -10.55 15.54 8.74
C ILE A 51 -9.91 15.52 7.34
N ALA A 52 -9.18 16.58 6.99
CA ALA A 52 -8.38 16.62 5.77
C ALA A 52 -7.31 15.51 5.84
N GLU A 53 -7.51 14.47 5.04
CA GLU A 53 -6.75 13.22 5.07
C GLU A 53 -5.35 13.36 4.44
N GLY A 54 -4.36 13.60 5.29
CA GLY A 54 -2.95 13.39 4.94
C GLY A 54 -2.59 11.90 4.90
N GLY A 55 -2.43 11.36 3.69
CA GLY A 55 -1.49 10.26 3.40
C GLY A 55 -2.14 8.91 3.18
N THR A 56 -2.08 8.42 1.95
CA THR A 56 -2.15 6.99 1.65
C THR A 56 -0.77 6.53 1.22
N ALA A 57 -0.30 5.40 1.72
CA ALA A 57 0.95 4.81 1.26
C ALA A 57 0.70 3.83 0.12
N ALA A 58 1.73 3.62 -0.70
CA ALA A 58 1.74 3.04 -2.03
C ALA A 58 0.93 1.73 -2.26
N ASP A 59 0.66 0.99 -1.19
CA ASP A 59 0.19 -0.39 -1.18
C ASP A 59 -0.92 -0.68 -0.15
N ILE A 60 -1.35 0.29 0.65
CA ILE A 60 -2.37 0.08 1.67
C ILE A 60 -3.76 0.22 1.03
N PRO A 61 -4.66 -0.79 1.10
CA PRO A 61 -6.03 -0.61 0.67
C PRO A 61 -6.68 0.59 1.38
N PRO A 62 -7.40 1.49 0.68
CA PRO A 62 -7.92 2.71 1.26
C PRO A 62 -8.73 2.46 2.55
N ARG A 63 -9.55 1.40 2.57
CA ARG A 63 -10.35 1.06 3.75
C ARG A 63 -9.52 0.67 4.98
N MET A 64 -8.41 -0.04 4.78
CA MET A 64 -7.48 -0.39 5.87
C MET A 64 -6.79 0.86 6.42
N LEU A 65 -6.38 1.75 5.53
CA LEU A 65 -5.74 3.00 5.94
C LEU A 65 -6.68 3.90 6.74
N THR A 66 -7.94 4.02 6.33
CA THR A 66 -8.98 4.72 7.12
C THR A 66 -9.06 4.13 8.53
N ALA A 67 -9.06 2.80 8.65
CA ALA A 67 -9.06 2.11 9.94
C ALA A 67 -7.81 2.46 10.78
N TYR A 68 -6.62 2.45 10.18
CA TYR A 68 -5.37 2.77 10.88
C TYR A 68 -5.35 4.21 11.41
N LYS A 69 -5.80 5.18 10.60
CA LYS A 69 -5.89 6.58 11.01
C LYS A 69 -6.88 6.76 12.15
N LYS A 70 -8.07 6.17 12.03
CA LYS A 70 -9.13 6.20 13.05
C LYS A 70 -8.64 5.57 14.36
N ALA A 71 -8.04 4.38 14.31
CA ALA A 71 -7.49 3.70 15.47
C ALA A 71 -6.39 4.52 16.17
N ALA A 72 -5.46 5.10 15.40
CA ALA A 72 -4.39 5.94 15.97
C ALA A 72 -4.93 7.18 16.71
N GLN A 73 -6.05 7.74 16.26
CA GLN A 73 -6.74 8.85 16.94
C GLN A 73 -7.53 8.38 18.17
N GLN A 74 -8.17 7.21 18.09
CA GLN A 74 -9.07 6.71 19.13
C GLN A 74 -8.33 6.05 20.31
N VAL A 75 -7.12 5.53 20.11
CA VAL A 75 -6.41 4.76 21.14
C VAL A 75 -6.26 5.49 22.48
N VAL A 76 -6.12 6.82 22.47
CA VAL A 76 -5.98 7.62 23.70
C VAL A 76 -7.24 7.61 24.58
N LYS A 77 -8.39 7.24 24.02
CA LYS A 77 -9.62 7.01 24.81
C LYS A 77 -9.52 5.75 25.68
N HIS A 78 -8.69 4.79 25.26
CA HIS A 78 -8.51 3.50 25.94
C HIS A 78 -7.20 3.43 26.71
N VAL A 79 -6.14 4.07 26.21
CA VAL A 79 -4.84 4.18 26.87
C VAL A 79 -4.42 5.67 26.89
N PRO A 80 -4.92 6.47 27.86
CA PRO A 80 -4.73 7.93 27.88
C PRO A 80 -3.27 8.39 27.98
N THR A 81 -2.41 7.54 28.52
CA THR A 81 -0.97 7.78 28.67
C THR A 81 -0.17 7.44 27.41
N CYS A 82 -0.77 6.78 26.41
CA CYS A 82 -0.08 6.47 25.17
C CYS A 82 0.29 7.75 24.41
N ARG A 83 1.51 7.81 23.87
CA ARG A 83 2.01 8.91 23.05
C ARG A 83 2.60 8.37 21.75
N GLY A 84 2.47 9.15 20.68
CA GLY A 84 3.15 8.84 19.41
C GLY A 84 2.57 7.69 18.59
N MET A 85 1.41 7.14 18.96
CA MET A 85 0.67 6.25 18.07
C MET A 85 0.31 7.00 16.79
N ARG A 86 0.66 6.43 15.65
CA ARG A 86 0.45 7.01 14.32
C ARG A 86 0.12 5.91 13.33
N TRP A 87 -0.70 6.20 12.32
CA TRP A 87 -1.11 5.19 11.34
C TRP A 87 0.07 4.42 10.70
N PRO A 88 1.27 5.00 10.47
CA PRO A 88 2.42 4.23 9.99
C PRO A 88 2.85 3.08 10.90
N VAL A 89 2.65 3.20 12.22
CA VAL A 89 2.96 2.13 13.19
C VAL A 89 2.04 0.92 12.96
N LEU A 90 0.73 1.16 12.84
CA LEU A 90 -0.26 0.12 12.56
C LEU A 90 -0.06 -0.49 11.17
N ALA A 91 0.20 0.37 10.17
CA ALA A 91 0.51 -0.08 8.82
C ALA A 91 1.76 -0.99 8.81
N GLY A 92 2.82 -0.64 9.53
CA GLY A 92 4.03 -1.48 9.59
C GLY A 92 3.76 -2.90 10.09
N ILE A 93 2.93 -3.06 11.12
CA ILE A 93 2.52 -4.38 11.62
C ILE A 93 1.69 -5.10 10.57
N ALA A 94 0.58 -4.51 10.12
CA ALA A 94 -0.33 -5.16 9.18
C ALA A 94 0.32 -5.50 7.83
N LYS A 95 1.36 -4.77 7.43
CA LYS A 95 2.16 -5.06 6.25
C LYS A 95 2.87 -6.41 6.38
N VAL A 96 3.51 -6.67 7.51
CA VAL A 96 4.22 -7.91 7.77
C VAL A 96 3.24 -9.06 8.03
N GLU A 97 2.14 -8.80 8.75
CA GLU A 97 1.21 -9.84 9.18
C GLU A 97 0.31 -10.37 8.06
N SER A 98 -0.23 -9.48 7.23
CA SER A 98 -1.23 -9.88 6.21
C SER A 98 -1.05 -9.17 4.89
N ASN A 99 0.01 -8.37 4.74
CA ASN A 99 0.17 -7.45 3.63
C ASN A 99 -1.08 -6.57 3.48
N HIS A 100 -1.55 -5.99 4.59
CA HIS A 100 -2.75 -5.14 4.67
C HIS A 100 -4.04 -5.80 4.16
N ALA A 101 -4.20 -7.11 4.35
CA ALA A 101 -5.33 -7.87 3.81
C ALA A 101 -5.51 -7.72 2.28
N ILE A 102 -4.42 -7.48 1.53
CA ILE A 102 -4.48 -7.41 0.08
C ILE A 102 -5.09 -8.69 -0.49
N GLY A 103 -5.96 -8.53 -1.48
CA GLY A 103 -6.70 -9.63 -2.12
C GLY A 103 -7.98 -10.04 -1.40
N ARG A 104 -8.33 -9.40 -0.28
CA ARG A 104 -9.60 -9.59 0.42
C ARG A 104 -10.63 -8.54 0.02
N ASN A 105 -11.90 -8.88 0.16
CA ASN A 105 -13.00 -7.91 0.13
C ASN A 105 -13.13 -7.32 1.54
N ILE A 106 -13.10 -5.99 1.65
CA ILE A 106 -13.23 -5.27 2.91
C ILE A 106 -14.49 -4.41 2.80
N ALA A 107 -15.53 -4.79 3.54
CA ALA A 107 -16.80 -4.10 3.53
C ALA A 107 -16.67 -2.67 4.08
N ALA A 108 -17.65 -1.81 3.79
CA ALA A 108 -17.68 -0.45 4.34
C ALA A 108 -17.65 -0.48 5.89
N GLY A 109 -18.42 -1.38 6.50
CA GLY A 109 -18.43 -1.64 7.95
C GLY A 109 -17.15 -2.30 8.51
N GLY A 110 -16.19 -2.64 7.64
CA GLY A 110 -14.86 -3.11 8.04
C GLY A 110 -14.66 -4.63 8.01
N ASP A 111 -15.73 -5.41 7.84
CA ASP A 111 -15.67 -6.88 7.76
C ASP A 111 -14.81 -7.37 6.57
N ILE A 112 -13.87 -8.26 6.85
CA ILE A 112 -12.90 -8.79 5.87
C ILE A 112 -13.32 -10.21 5.45
N ARG A 113 -13.53 -10.41 4.14
CA ARG A 113 -13.87 -11.71 3.57
C ARG A 113 -12.96 -12.12 2.40
N PRO A 114 -12.56 -13.41 2.31
CA PRO A 114 -12.67 -14.42 3.36
C PRO A 114 -11.84 -14.04 4.59
N LYS A 115 -12.22 -14.55 5.77
CA LYS A 115 -11.48 -14.40 7.03
C LYS A 115 -10.00 -14.77 6.86
N ILE A 116 -9.14 -14.13 7.63
CA ILE A 116 -7.68 -14.32 7.55
C ILE A 116 -7.25 -15.17 8.74
N TYR A 117 -6.75 -16.37 8.45
CA TYR A 117 -6.24 -17.31 9.44
C TYR A 117 -4.76 -17.59 9.16
N GLY A 118 -3.97 -17.57 10.23
CA GLY A 118 -2.60 -18.03 10.23
C GLY A 118 -2.49 -19.56 10.18
N VAL A 119 -1.26 -20.03 10.19
CA VAL A 119 -0.96 -21.47 10.33
C VAL A 119 -1.42 -21.99 11.70
N LEU A 120 -1.75 -23.28 11.77
CA LEU A 120 -2.05 -23.94 13.04
C LEU A 120 -0.78 -24.07 13.87
N LEU A 121 -0.74 -23.49 15.07
CA LEU A 121 0.43 -23.43 15.93
C LEU A 121 0.52 -24.68 16.83
N ASN A 122 0.70 -25.84 16.21
CA ASN A 122 0.78 -27.14 16.87
C ASN A 122 2.21 -27.66 17.13
N GLY A 123 3.25 -26.86 16.90
CA GLY A 123 4.64 -27.29 17.11
C GLY A 123 5.20 -28.23 16.03
N SER A 124 4.65 -28.25 14.81
CA SER A 124 5.05 -29.16 13.73
C SER A 124 6.45 -28.92 13.13
N GLY A 125 7.10 -27.80 13.47
CA GLY A 125 8.35 -27.33 12.87
C GLY A 125 8.20 -26.67 11.49
N THR A 126 7.05 -26.80 10.83
CA THR A 126 6.82 -26.22 9.49
C THR A 126 6.75 -24.71 9.56
N GLY A 127 7.55 -24.00 8.75
CA GLY A 127 7.56 -22.53 8.74
C GLY A 127 7.99 -21.90 10.06
N GLY A 128 8.76 -22.61 10.89
CA GLY A 128 9.21 -22.12 12.20
C GLY A 128 8.21 -22.32 13.34
N ASN A 129 7.11 -23.05 13.10
CA ASN A 129 6.14 -23.45 14.12
C ASN A 129 6.72 -24.49 15.09
N THR A 130 7.63 -24.08 15.98
CA THR A 130 8.34 -24.98 16.91
C THR A 130 7.70 -25.03 18.29
N THR A 131 6.79 -24.12 18.59
CA THR A 131 6.10 -24.03 19.89
C THR A 131 4.63 -24.28 19.68
N ALA A 132 4.10 -25.33 20.32
CA ALA A 132 2.67 -25.58 20.32
C ALA A 132 1.96 -24.57 21.24
N LEU A 133 0.92 -23.92 20.73
CA LEU A 133 0.04 -23.06 21.49
C LEU A 133 -1.34 -23.75 21.62
N PRO A 134 -1.73 -24.15 22.85
CA PRO A 134 -3.03 -24.78 23.07
C PRO A 134 -4.16 -23.77 22.86
N ASP A 135 -5.31 -24.28 22.42
CA ASP A 135 -6.55 -23.51 22.24
C ASP A 135 -6.97 -22.77 23.52
N THR A 136 -7.39 -21.51 23.37
CA THR A 136 -7.81 -20.61 24.45
C THR A 136 -9.23 -20.10 24.29
N ASP A 137 -9.85 -20.27 23.13
CA ASP A 137 -11.16 -19.70 22.81
C ASP A 137 -12.19 -20.71 22.27
N ASN A 138 -11.84 -22.01 22.28
CA ASN A 138 -12.66 -23.11 21.78
C ASN A 138 -13.11 -22.89 20.31
N GLY A 139 -12.21 -22.37 19.49
CA GLY A 139 -12.41 -22.09 18.07
C GLY A 139 -13.27 -20.89 17.74
N ARG A 140 -13.56 -20.02 18.72
CA ARG A 140 -14.44 -18.85 18.53
C ARG A 140 -13.96 -17.93 17.42
N TRP A 141 -12.67 -17.61 17.40
CA TRP A 141 -12.11 -16.64 16.47
C TRP A 141 -11.38 -17.28 15.30
N ASP A 142 -10.81 -18.47 15.50
CA ASP A 142 -9.93 -19.12 14.54
C ASP A 142 -10.49 -20.39 13.88
N GLY A 143 -11.65 -20.85 14.35
CA GLY A 143 -12.38 -21.99 13.81
C GLY A 143 -11.82 -23.36 14.17
N THR A 144 -10.97 -23.49 15.20
CA THR A 144 -10.45 -24.78 15.65
C THR A 144 -10.33 -24.87 17.17
N ALA A 145 -10.65 -26.03 17.75
CA ALA A 145 -10.49 -26.29 19.18
C ALA A 145 -9.25 -27.14 19.51
N THR A 146 -8.28 -27.21 18.58
CA THR A 146 -7.14 -28.15 18.70
C THR A 146 -5.82 -27.48 19.06
N ALA A 147 -5.60 -26.27 18.56
CA ALA A 147 -4.45 -25.42 18.80
C ALA A 147 -4.76 -24.04 18.21
N GLU A 148 -4.00 -23.04 18.61
CA GLU A 148 -4.22 -21.66 18.19
C GLU A 148 -3.86 -21.40 16.72
N ARG A 149 -4.58 -20.47 16.10
CA ARG A 149 -4.12 -19.75 14.91
C ARG A 149 -4.19 -18.25 15.16
N ALA A 150 -3.26 -17.55 14.51
CA ALA A 150 -3.37 -16.11 14.39
C ALA A 150 -4.58 -15.70 13.54
N VAL A 151 -5.31 -14.66 13.94
CA VAL A 151 -6.57 -14.21 13.30
C VAL A 151 -6.51 -12.77 12.82
N GLY A 152 -7.19 -12.51 11.71
CA GLY A 152 -7.42 -11.15 11.21
C GLY A 152 -6.21 -10.51 10.52
N PRO A 153 -6.34 -9.24 10.09
CA PRO A 153 -5.31 -8.54 9.33
C PRO A 153 -4.06 -8.21 10.15
N PHE A 154 -4.16 -8.30 11.47
CA PHE A 154 -3.08 -8.08 12.42
C PHE A 154 -2.58 -9.39 13.06
N GLN A 155 -3.11 -10.55 12.64
CA GLN A 155 -2.66 -11.87 13.08
C GLN A 155 -2.57 -12.00 14.62
N PHE A 156 -3.63 -11.59 15.32
CA PHE A 156 -3.72 -11.77 16.76
C PHE A 156 -3.80 -13.24 17.13
N LEU A 157 -3.11 -13.63 18.20
CA LEU A 157 -3.55 -14.82 18.93
C LEU A 157 -4.87 -14.50 19.65
N PRO A 158 -5.88 -15.38 19.63
CA PRO A 158 -7.10 -15.27 20.42
C PRO A 158 -6.91 -14.77 21.85
N SER A 159 -6.01 -15.36 22.63
CA SER A 159 -5.66 -14.86 23.98
C SER A 159 -5.18 -13.40 24.03
N THR A 160 -4.42 -12.95 23.02
CA THR A 160 -4.02 -11.54 22.92
C THR A 160 -5.23 -10.66 22.56
N TRP A 161 -6.07 -11.13 21.64
CA TRP A 161 -7.29 -10.44 21.23
C TRP A 161 -8.25 -10.22 22.40
N GLU A 162 -8.43 -11.21 23.28
CA GLU A 162 -9.28 -11.06 24.47
C GLU A 162 -8.84 -9.90 25.38
N SER A 163 -7.53 -9.65 25.47
CA SER A 163 -6.99 -8.56 26.29
C SER A 163 -7.11 -7.17 25.64
N ALA A 164 -7.02 -7.10 24.31
CA ALA A 164 -6.84 -5.83 23.58
C ALA A 164 -8.04 -5.43 22.72
N GLY A 165 -8.89 -6.39 22.33
CA GLY A 165 -10.00 -6.19 21.41
C GLY A 165 -11.04 -5.18 21.92
N LYS A 166 -11.45 -4.29 21.03
CA LYS A 166 -12.51 -3.30 21.25
C LYS A 166 -13.31 -3.13 19.96
N ASP A 167 -14.61 -2.92 20.12
CA ASP A 167 -15.48 -2.50 19.03
C ASP A 167 -15.13 -1.05 18.64
N ALA A 168 -14.62 -0.90 17.42
CA ALA A 168 -14.31 0.38 16.80
C ALA A 168 -15.21 0.64 15.58
N SER A 169 -15.85 -0.40 15.04
CA SER A 169 -16.78 -0.31 13.92
C SER A 169 -18.14 0.29 14.32
N GLY A 170 -18.54 0.13 15.58
CA GLY A 170 -19.79 0.63 16.15
C GLY A 170 -20.96 -0.34 16.04
N ASP A 171 -20.71 -1.60 15.69
CA ASP A 171 -21.73 -2.64 15.52
C ASP A 171 -22.01 -3.46 16.81
N LYS A 172 -21.40 -3.04 17.93
CA LYS A 172 -21.47 -3.65 19.27
C LYS A 172 -20.75 -4.99 19.38
N GLN A 173 -19.93 -5.37 18.41
CA GLN A 173 -19.12 -6.58 18.44
C GLN A 173 -17.64 -6.20 18.24
N ALA A 174 -16.76 -6.78 19.06
CA ALA A 174 -15.33 -6.69 18.82
C ALA A 174 -14.89 -7.95 18.04
N ASP A 175 -14.65 -7.81 16.74
CA ASP A 175 -14.27 -8.92 15.84
C ASP A 175 -12.83 -8.73 15.31
N PRO A 176 -11.90 -9.68 15.54
CA PRO A 176 -10.53 -9.57 15.02
C PRO A 176 -10.47 -9.65 13.48
N HIS A 177 -11.53 -10.11 12.81
CA HIS A 177 -11.65 -10.12 11.35
C HIS A 177 -12.26 -8.82 10.80
N ASN A 178 -12.68 -7.88 11.64
CA ASN A 178 -13.05 -6.53 11.24
C ASN A 178 -11.84 -5.60 11.25
N THR A 179 -11.59 -4.87 10.16
CA THR A 179 -10.42 -3.98 10.06
C THR A 179 -10.39 -2.85 11.09
N ASP A 180 -11.53 -2.30 11.50
CA ASP A 180 -11.56 -1.17 12.45
C ASP A 180 -11.22 -1.67 13.85
N ASP A 181 -11.86 -2.74 14.28
CA ASP A 181 -11.65 -3.35 15.59
C ASP A 181 -10.23 -3.89 15.72
N ALA A 182 -9.76 -4.62 14.70
CA ALA A 182 -8.41 -5.16 14.69
C ALA A 182 -7.34 -4.06 14.73
N ALA A 183 -7.55 -2.95 14.02
CA ALA A 183 -6.64 -1.81 14.06
C ALA A 183 -6.61 -1.13 15.44
N LEU A 184 -7.77 -0.94 16.07
CA LEU A 184 -7.84 -0.38 17.43
C LEU A 184 -7.22 -1.32 18.47
N GLY A 185 -7.51 -2.62 18.39
CA GLY A 185 -6.91 -3.63 19.25
C GLY A 185 -5.38 -3.64 19.13
N ALA A 186 -4.83 -3.51 17.91
CA ALA A 186 -3.39 -3.44 17.70
C ALA A 186 -2.79 -2.17 18.29
N ALA A 187 -3.50 -1.05 18.16
CA ALA A 187 -3.07 0.20 18.77
C ALA A 187 -3.01 0.08 20.30
N ILE A 188 -4.05 -0.48 20.93
CA ILE A 188 -4.11 -0.71 22.39
C ILE A 188 -2.98 -1.62 22.83
N TYR A 189 -2.77 -2.74 22.14
CA TYR A 189 -1.76 -3.72 22.50
C TYR A 189 -0.33 -3.15 22.42
N LEU A 190 -0.03 -2.39 21.35
CA LEU A 190 1.26 -1.71 21.17
C LEU A 190 1.48 -0.58 22.19
N CYS A 191 0.43 0.15 22.54
CA CYS A 191 0.48 1.17 23.59
C CYS A 191 0.74 0.57 24.97
N GLY A 192 0.25 -0.64 25.23
CA GLY A 192 0.39 -1.33 26.53
C GLY A 192 -0.04 -0.43 27.69
N ASN A 193 0.79 -0.33 28.73
CA ASN A 193 0.52 0.49 29.92
C ASN A 193 0.81 2.00 29.71
N GLY A 194 0.89 2.50 28.47
CA GLY A 194 1.12 3.92 28.18
C GLY A 194 2.50 4.25 27.63
N ARG A 195 3.00 3.47 26.67
CA ARG A 195 4.28 3.73 26.02
C ARG A 195 4.28 5.05 25.24
N ASP A 196 5.46 5.64 25.12
CA ASP A 196 5.76 6.74 24.22
C ASP A 196 6.42 6.21 22.95
N LEU A 197 5.60 5.95 21.93
CA LEU A 197 6.01 5.40 20.64
C LEU A 197 6.70 6.42 19.72
N THR A 198 6.88 7.67 20.17
CA THR A 198 7.81 8.60 19.53
C THR A 198 9.27 8.20 19.80
N LYS A 199 9.53 7.55 20.94
CA LYS A 199 10.85 7.05 21.31
C LYS A 199 11.13 5.72 20.63
N ARG A 200 12.17 5.68 19.79
CA ARG A 200 12.53 4.50 19.00
C ARG A 200 12.77 3.25 19.86
N THR A 201 13.31 3.41 21.07
CA THR A 201 13.52 2.33 22.03
C THR A 201 12.21 1.73 22.54
N GLN A 202 11.22 2.56 22.87
CA GLN A 202 9.91 2.09 23.32
C GLN A 202 9.10 1.50 22.17
N LEU A 203 9.21 2.06 20.96
CA LEU A 203 8.60 1.48 19.76
C LEU A 203 9.17 0.09 19.45
N LYS A 204 10.49 -0.07 19.50
CA LYS A 204 11.16 -1.38 19.40
C LYS A 204 10.61 -2.38 20.43
N ALA A 205 10.52 -1.96 21.69
CA ALA A 205 10.00 -2.80 22.76
C ALA A 205 8.52 -3.18 22.58
N ALA A 206 7.69 -2.29 22.05
CA ALA A 206 6.29 -2.56 21.73
C ALA A 206 6.15 -3.61 20.62
N ILE A 207 6.92 -3.47 19.54
CA ILE A 207 6.91 -4.43 18.42
C ILE A 207 7.47 -5.77 18.86
N PHE A 208 8.49 -5.79 19.72
CA PHE A 208 9.04 -7.04 20.27
C PHE A 208 8.05 -7.73 21.23
N GLN A 209 7.21 -6.98 21.94
CA GLN A 209 6.10 -7.55 22.71
C GLN A 209 5.05 -8.17 21.77
N TYR A 210 4.85 -7.58 20.59
CA TYR A 210 3.96 -8.11 19.56
C TYR A 210 4.43 -9.46 19.04
N ASN A 211 5.72 -9.55 18.68
CA ASN A 211 6.37 -10.78 18.26
C ASN A 211 7.83 -10.78 18.73
N ARG A 212 8.24 -11.83 19.46
CA ARG A 212 9.54 -11.95 20.13
C ARG A 212 10.72 -12.26 19.17
N SER A 213 10.68 -11.74 17.95
CA SER A 213 11.73 -11.89 16.94
C SER A 213 12.38 -10.54 16.60
N ASN A 214 13.71 -10.47 16.71
CA ASN A 214 14.46 -9.27 16.31
C ASN A 214 14.38 -9.00 14.80
N GLU A 215 14.29 -10.06 13.99
CA GLU A 215 14.10 -9.94 12.53
C GLU A 215 12.74 -9.33 12.21
N TYR A 216 11.69 -9.81 12.89
CA TYR A 216 10.36 -9.23 12.78
C TYR A 216 10.36 -7.74 13.17
N VAL A 217 11.00 -7.40 14.31
CA VAL A 217 11.12 -6.01 14.75
C VAL A 217 11.82 -5.15 13.69
N ALA A 218 12.93 -5.61 13.12
CA ALA A 218 13.64 -4.88 12.08
C ALA A 218 12.79 -4.67 10.82
N ASN A 219 12.08 -5.71 10.37
CA ASN A 219 11.21 -5.67 9.20
C ASN A 219 10.05 -4.66 9.39
N VAL A 220 9.31 -4.78 10.51
CA VAL A 220 8.23 -3.86 10.84
C VAL A 220 8.74 -2.43 10.93
N LEU A 221 9.87 -2.18 11.61
CA LEU A 221 10.44 -0.84 11.72
C LEU A 221 10.83 -0.24 10.36
N GLY A 222 11.33 -1.05 9.43
CA GLY A 222 11.59 -0.63 8.05
C GLY A 222 10.33 -0.14 7.35
N TRP A 223 9.22 -0.89 7.46
CA TRP A 223 7.93 -0.47 6.92
C TRP A 223 7.37 0.77 7.62
N ILE A 224 7.48 0.87 8.95
CA ILE A 224 7.08 2.06 9.70
C ILE A 224 7.83 3.29 9.20
N ASP A 225 9.13 3.19 8.96
CA ASP A 225 9.95 4.31 8.49
C ASP A 225 9.56 4.72 7.07
N GLN A 226 9.34 3.75 6.18
CA GLN A 226 8.86 3.98 4.81
C GLN A 226 7.49 4.67 4.81
N TYR A 227 6.54 4.18 5.60
CA TYR A 227 5.22 4.79 5.73
C TYR A 227 5.27 6.15 6.43
N THR A 228 6.15 6.33 7.40
CA THR A 228 6.34 7.64 8.06
C THR A 228 6.88 8.66 7.07
N ALA A 229 7.81 8.27 6.19
CA ALA A 229 8.29 9.13 5.11
C ALA A 229 7.18 9.48 4.11
N ALA A 230 6.33 8.51 3.72
CA ALA A 230 5.17 8.76 2.86
C ALA A 230 4.06 9.59 3.54
N ALA A 231 3.97 9.52 4.86
CA ALA A 231 2.98 10.27 5.65
C ALA A 231 3.36 11.74 5.85
N LYS A 232 4.66 12.04 5.94
CA LYS A 232 5.14 13.41 6.14
C LYS A 232 4.73 14.28 4.95
N ASP A 233 4.09 15.40 5.25
CA ASP A 233 3.89 16.43 4.26
C ASP A 233 5.25 16.94 3.79
N PRO A 234 5.43 17.18 2.48
CA PRO A 234 6.69 17.69 1.96
C PRO A 234 7.02 19.06 2.58
N ASP A 235 8.30 19.31 2.84
CA ASP A 235 8.75 20.61 3.32
C ASP A 235 8.70 21.64 2.19
N LEU A 236 7.67 22.49 2.22
CA LEU A 236 7.44 23.52 1.20
C LEU A 236 7.91 24.92 1.64
N LYS A 237 8.67 25.05 2.75
CA LYS A 237 9.10 26.36 3.27
C LYS A 237 9.83 27.22 2.24
N ASN A 238 10.62 26.58 1.38
CA ASN A 238 11.41 27.25 0.33
C ASN A 238 10.74 27.21 -1.05
N VAL A 239 9.51 26.70 -1.15
CA VAL A 239 8.74 26.65 -2.39
C VAL A 239 7.76 27.83 -2.38
N SER A 240 7.69 28.59 -3.46
CA SER A 240 6.86 29.80 -3.55
C SER A 240 6.17 29.95 -4.90
N GLY A 241 5.26 30.94 -4.99
CA GLY A 241 4.56 31.30 -6.23
C GLY A 241 3.75 30.15 -6.83
N LYS A 242 3.71 30.11 -8.17
CA LYS A 242 2.95 29.11 -8.94
C LYS A 242 3.32 27.67 -8.56
N VAL A 243 4.61 27.39 -8.33
CA VAL A 243 5.08 26.05 -7.95
C VAL A 243 4.42 25.58 -6.65
N ARG A 244 4.35 26.47 -5.64
CA ARG A 244 3.69 26.15 -4.37
C ARG A 244 2.21 25.88 -4.59
N THR A 245 1.52 26.71 -5.39
CA THR A 245 0.11 26.51 -5.74
C THR A 245 -0.13 25.14 -6.39
N VAL A 246 0.72 24.73 -7.33
CA VAL A 246 0.61 23.40 -7.98
C VAL A 246 0.71 22.29 -6.94
N ILE A 247 1.75 22.32 -6.10
CA ILE A 247 2.00 21.25 -5.13
C ILE A 247 0.89 21.19 -4.07
N GLU A 248 0.53 22.32 -3.47
CA GLU A 248 -0.54 22.38 -2.46
C GLU A 248 -1.89 21.95 -3.06
N THR A 249 -2.17 22.34 -4.32
CA THR A 249 -3.39 21.90 -5.01
C THR A 249 -3.40 20.38 -5.18
N ALA A 250 -2.32 19.77 -5.66
CA ALA A 250 -2.27 18.31 -5.82
C ALA A 250 -2.31 17.57 -4.48
N LEU A 251 -1.60 18.05 -3.46
CA LEU A 251 -1.62 17.46 -2.12
C LEU A 251 -3.00 17.56 -1.47
N SER A 252 -3.77 18.62 -1.74
CA SER A 252 -5.15 18.76 -1.24
C SER A 252 -6.10 17.69 -1.78
N GLN A 253 -5.73 17.01 -2.87
CA GLN A 253 -6.51 15.92 -3.46
C GLN A 253 -6.09 14.55 -2.94
N ARG A 254 -5.17 14.44 -1.97
CA ARG A 254 -4.78 13.15 -1.38
C ARG A 254 -6.02 12.42 -0.83
N GLY A 255 -6.10 11.11 -1.08
CA GLY A 255 -7.25 10.29 -0.72
C GLY A 255 -8.33 10.21 -1.81
N GLU A 256 -8.31 11.09 -2.81
CA GLU A 256 -9.28 11.05 -3.91
C GLU A 256 -9.09 9.80 -4.79
N PRO A 257 -10.17 9.13 -5.19
CA PRO A 257 -10.07 7.85 -5.88
C PRO A 257 -9.46 8.00 -7.28
N TYR A 258 -8.73 6.97 -7.71
CA TYR A 258 -8.29 6.89 -9.08
C TYR A 258 -9.49 6.65 -10.01
N SER A 259 -9.66 7.50 -11.02
CA SER A 259 -10.66 7.35 -12.07
C SER A 259 -9.98 7.36 -13.44
N TRP A 260 -10.03 6.25 -14.17
CA TRP A 260 -9.40 6.14 -15.49
C TRP A 260 -10.00 7.15 -16.47
N GLY A 261 -9.21 8.08 -17.01
CA GLY A 261 -9.73 9.18 -17.84
C GLY A 261 -10.38 10.33 -17.05
N GLY A 262 -10.43 10.23 -15.72
CA GLY A 262 -11.00 11.26 -14.85
C GLY A 262 -10.03 12.40 -14.54
N GLY A 263 -10.59 13.56 -14.22
CA GLY A 263 -9.83 14.77 -13.89
C GLY A 263 -9.61 15.69 -15.09
N ASN A 264 -9.77 16.99 -14.86
CA ASN A 264 -9.51 18.05 -15.82
C ASN A 264 -9.14 19.37 -15.09
N ALA A 265 -8.96 20.46 -15.84
CA ALA A 265 -8.59 21.77 -15.30
C ALA A 265 -9.54 22.30 -14.21
N SER A 266 -10.82 21.89 -14.22
CA SER A 266 -11.83 22.31 -13.25
C SER A 266 -11.85 21.45 -11.97
N GLY A 267 -11.34 20.22 -12.02
CA GLY A 267 -11.31 19.32 -10.86
C GLY A 267 -11.54 17.86 -11.19
N LYS A 268 -11.99 17.11 -10.18
CA LYS A 268 -12.38 15.69 -10.28
C LYS A 268 -13.52 15.54 -11.29
N SER A 269 -13.47 14.47 -12.08
CA SER A 269 -14.57 14.10 -12.97
C SER A 269 -14.78 12.60 -12.96
N TYR A 270 -15.92 12.16 -13.48
CA TYR A 270 -16.04 10.78 -13.91
C TYR A 270 -15.05 10.49 -15.03
N GLY A 271 -14.60 9.24 -15.07
CA GLY A 271 -13.68 8.74 -16.08
C GLY A 271 -14.40 8.08 -17.24
N ILE A 272 -13.63 7.30 -18.00
CA ILE A 272 -14.08 6.53 -19.16
C ILE A 272 -13.81 5.03 -18.92
N CYS A 273 -14.41 4.19 -19.75
CA CYS A 273 -14.02 2.79 -19.88
C CYS A 273 -13.05 2.65 -21.07
N CYS A 274 -11.99 1.87 -21.01
CA CYS A 274 -11.45 1.13 -19.86
C CYS A 274 -9.92 1.25 -19.84
N SER A 275 -9.33 1.07 -18.66
CA SER A 275 -7.87 0.98 -18.54
C SER A 275 -7.34 -0.25 -19.28
N PRO A 276 -6.02 -0.32 -19.59
CA PRO A 276 -5.39 -1.52 -20.16
C PRO A 276 -5.63 -2.79 -19.33
N SER A 277 -5.87 -2.64 -18.02
CA SER A 277 -6.19 -3.73 -17.10
C SER A 277 -7.71 -4.01 -16.97
N GLY A 278 -8.54 -3.46 -17.87
CA GLY A 278 -9.99 -3.68 -17.90
C GLY A 278 -10.79 -2.99 -16.79
N LYS A 279 -10.23 -2.00 -16.08
CA LYS A 279 -10.95 -1.28 -15.02
C LYS A 279 -11.63 -0.03 -15.60
N SER A 280 -12.89 0.20 -15.23
CA SER A 280 -13.67 1.36 -15.69
C SER A 280 -13.59 2.53 -14.71
N GLY A 281 -13.45 3.75 -15.23
CA GLY A 281 -13.61 5.00 -14.47
C GLY A 281 -15.00 5.62 -14.57
N THR A 282 -15.92 5.05 -15.35
CA THR A 282 -17.23 5.67 -15.67
C THR A 282 -18.13 5.90 -14.46
N THR A 283 -17.92 5.16 -13.36
CA THR A 283 -18.70 5.27 -12.12
C THR A 283 -17.90 5.85 -10.96
N ILE A 284 -16.64 6.26 -11.19
CA ILE A 284 -15.75 6.77 -10.16
C ILE A 284 -15.47 8.25 -10.46
N GLN A 285 -15.87 9.15 -9.56
CA GLN A 285 -15.50 10.56 -9.66
C GLN A 285 -14.13 10.77 -9.00
N GLY A 286 -13.11 11.14 -9.77
CA GLY A 286 -11.75 11.22 -9.27
C GLY A 286 -10.74 11.75 -10.30
N PHE A 287 -9.49 11.32 -10.18
CA PHE A 287 -8.39 11.68 -11.08
C PHE A 287 -7.67 10.44 -11.62
N ASP A 288 -7.21 10.49 -12.87
CA ASP A 288 -6.04 9.72 -13.30
C ASP A 288 -4.75 10.55 -13.16
N CYS A 289 -3.61 9.93 -13.48
CA CYS A 289 -2.29 10.52 -13.31
C CYS A 289 -2.16 11.89 -13.98
N SER A 290 -2.48 11.96 -15.27
CA SER A 290 -2.43 13.18 -16.07
C SER A 290 -3.59 14.15 -15.81
N GLY A 291 -4.74 13.67 -15.33
CA GLY A 291 -5.86 14.50 -14.91
C GLY A 291 -5.54 15.28 -13.64
N LEU A 292 -4.86 14.65 -12.67
CA LEU A 292 -4.37 15.30 -11.46
C LEU A 292 -3.37 16.41 -11.77
N THR A 293 -2.39 16.15 -12.64
CA THR A 293 -1.40 17.16 -13.05
C THR A 293 -2.07 18.31 -13.80
N THR A 294 -2.99 18.01 -14.72
CA THR A 294 -3.78 19.02 -15.44
C THR A 294 -4.52 19.95 -14.48
N TYR A 295 -5.21 19.39 -13.49
CA TYR A 295 -5.92 20.16 -12.47
C TYR A 295 -4.97 21.06 -11.66
N ALA A 296 -3.90 20.47 -11.12
CA ALA A 296 -2.96 21.17 -10.25
C ALA A 296 -2.28 22.35 -10.96
N TYR A 297 -1.82 22.15 -12.19
CA TYR A 297 -1.21 23.19 -13.00
C TYR A 297 -2.21 24.24 -13.49
N ALA A 298 -3.45 23.85 -13.82
CA ALA A 298 -4.49 24.81 -14.18
C ALA A 298 -4.81 25.78 -13.03
N LYS A 299 -4.77 25.34 -11.77
CA LYS A 299 -4.93 26.24 -10.61
C LYS A 299 -3.80 27.25 -10.43
N ALA A 300 -2.63 26.97 -11.01
CA ALA A 300 -1.54 27.92 -11.12
C ALA A 300 -1.53 28.72 -12.44
N GLY A 301 -2.59 28.59 -13.26
CA GLY A 301 -2.73 29.26 -14.56
C GLY A 301 -1.85 28.68 -15.67
N ILE A 302 -1.43 27.42 -15.55
CA ILE A 302 -0.58 26.74 -16.54
C ILE A 302 -1.39 25.60 -17.18
N PRO A 303 -1.79 25.72 -18.46
CA PRO A 303 -2.51 24.66 -19.13
C PRO A 303 -1.58 23.49 -19.45
N LEU A 304 -2.06 22.27 -19.22
CA LEU A 304 -1.36 21.04 -19.59
C LEU A 304 -2.19 20.20 -20.57
N PRO A 305 -1.54 19.51 -21.53
CA PRO A 305 -2.20 18.49 -22.35
C PRO A 305 -2.80 17.38 -21.50
N ARG A 306 -3.83 16.71 -22.03
CA ARG A 306 -4.58 15.71 -21.27
C ARG A 306 -3.80 14.43 -20.96
N THR A 307 -2.84 14.03 -21.79
CA THR A 307 -2.14 12.74 -21.66
C THR A 307 -0.75 12.91 -21.07
N ALA A 308 -0.30 11.94 -20.27
CA ALA A 308 1.03 11.93 -19.66
C ALA A 308 2.16 12.09 -20.70
N ALA A 309 2.07 11.37 -21.82
CA ALA A 309 3.04 11.47 -22.91
C ALA A 309 3.10 12.87 -23.54
N ALA A 310 1.96 13.54 -23.73
CA ALA A 310 1.94 14.90 -24.27
C ALA A 310 2.47 15.93 -23.25
N GLN A 311 2.23 15.71 -21.95
CA GLN A 311 2.75 16.57 -20.89
C GLN A 311 4.28 16.56 -20.81
N ALA A 312 4.95 15.49 -21.25
CA ALA A 312 6.42 15.45 -21.29
C ALA A 312 7.02 16.51 -22.23
N GLY A 313 6.26 16.95 -23.25
CA GLY A 313 6.65 18.02 -24.17
C GLY A 313 6.22 19.43 -23.74
N ALA A 314 5.53 19.61 -22.61
CA ALA A 314 4.98 20.91 -22.21
C ALA A 314 6.03 21.86 -21.58
N GLY A 315 7.26 21.40 -21.33
CA GLY A 315 8.32 22.21 -20.73
C GLY A 315 9.72 21.70 -21.04
N LEU A 316 10.71 22.19 -20.28
CA LEU A 316 12.10 21.77 -20.45
C LEU A 316 12.28 20.33 -19.94
N ARG A 317 12.60 19.42 -20.85
CA ARG A 317 12.83 18.01 -20.52
C ARG A 317 14.07 17.85 -19.63
N ILE A 318 13.93 17.04 -18.57
CA ILE A 318 15.00 16.60 -17.68
C ILE A 318 15.24 15.11 -17.97
N PRO A 319 16.35 14.75 -18.65
CA PRO A 319 16.64 13.35 -18.98
C PRO A 319 16.78 12.45 -17.74
N ALA A 320 16.35 11.20 -17.86
CA ALA A 320 16.48 10.20 -16.78
C ALA A 320 17.94 9.99 -16.33
N SER A 321 18.91 10.16 -17.24
CA SER A 321 20.35 10.02 -16.97
C SER A 321 20.89 11.02 -15.95
N LEU A 322 20.19 12.13 -15.70
CA LEU A 322 20.56 13.10 -14.66
C LEU A 322 20.11 12.70 -13.25
N GLY A 323 19.40 11.57 -13.13
CA GLY A 323 18.89 11.08 -11.85
C GLY A 323 17.74 11.92 -11.30
N THR A 324 17.38 11.65 -10.05
CA THR A 324 16.28 12.35 -9.35
C THR A 324 16.75 13.65 -8.68
N ASP A 325 18.05 13.80 -8.45
CA ASP A 325 18.65 15.01 -7.85
C ASP A 325 18.55 16.24 -8.75
N ALA A 326 18.37 16.05 -10.06
CA ALA A 326 18.14 17.13 -11.02
C ALA A 326 16.72 17.73 -10.95
N LEU A 327 15.80 17.03 -10.29
CA LEU A 327 14.41 17.47 -10.13
C LEU A 327 14.31 18.58 -9.08
N LYS A 328 13.46 19.54 -9.35
CA LYS A 328 13.05 20.62 -8.45
C LYS A 328 11.57 20.49 -8.16
N ALA A 329 11.17 20.89 -6.95
CA ALA A 329 9.76 20.89 -6.56
C ALA A 329 8.91 21.57 -7.65
N GLY A 330 7.81 20.94 -8.04
CA GLY A 330 6.96 21.33 -9.16
C GLY A 330 7.19 20.48 -10.41
N ASP A 331 8.42 20.05 -10.71
CA ASP A 331 8.70 19.31 -11.94
C ASP A 331 7.77 18.11 -12.12
N LEU A 332 7.32 17.87 -13.34
CA LEU A 332 6.61 16.64 -13.68
C LEU A 332 7.61 15.47 -13.68
N VAL A 333 7.17 14.29 -13.24
CA VAL A 333 7.97 13.06 -13.17
C VAL A 333 7.29 11.99 -14.02
N PHE A 334 8.02 11.38 -14.95
CA PHE A 334 7.44 10.47 -15.93
C PHE A 334 7.96 9.04 -15.81
N TYR A 335 7.10 8.09 -16.18
CA TYR A 335 7.46 6.68 -16.31
C TYR A 335 6.99 6.13 -17.65
N ALA A 336 7.83 5.33 -18.28
CA ALA A 336 7.63 4.85 -19.64
C ALA A 336 8.02 3.38 -19.80
N HIS A 337 7.38 2.69 -20.75
CA HIS A 337 7.77 1.31 -21.10
C HIS A 337 9.15 1.27 -21.75
N ALA A 338 9.52 2.34 -22.47
CA ALA A 338 10.88 2.57 -22.96
C ALA A 338 11.33 3.98 -22.51
N PRO A 339 12.10 4.11 -21.42
CA PRO A 339 12.46 5.40 -20.80
C PRO A 339 13.05 6.47 -21.71
N ALA A 340 13.68 6.08 -22.82
CA ALA A 340 14.23 7.00 -23.81
C ALA A 340 13.22 7.48 -24.88
N ARG A 341 11.94 7.06 -24.81
CA ARG A 341 10.89 7.38 -25.79
C ARG A 341 9.64 7.93 -25.09
N ASP A 342 9.45 9.24 -25.17
CA ASP A 342 8.33 9.95 -24.51
C ASP A 342 6.95 9.46 -24.98
N SER A 343 6.82 8.96 -26.22
CA SER A 343 5.58 8.35 -26.72
C SER A 343 5.16 7.08 -25.97
N THR A 344 6.07 6.47 -25.20
CA THR A 344 5.80 5.26 -24.40
C THR A 344 5.56 5.57 -22.92
N ILE A 345 5.46 6.86 -22.56
CA ILE A 345 5.11 7.30 -21.21
C ILE A 345 3.68 6.85 -20.88
N TYR A 346 3.56 6.11 -19.78
CA TYR A 346 2.30 5.56 -19.29
C TYR A 346 1.86 6.18 -17.95
N HIS A 347 2.74 6.92 -17.27
CA HIS A 347 2.44 7.52 -15.96
C HIS A 347 3.15 8.87 -15.76
N VAL A 348 2.51 9.75 -15.00
CA VAL A 348 3.05 11.06 -14.59
C VAL A 348 2.69 11.38 -13.13
N GLY A 349 3.60 12.07 -12.43
CA GLY A 349 3.36 12.67 -11.12
C GLY A 349 3.98 14.08 -11.02
N ILE A 350 3.81 14.74 -9.88
CA ILE A 350 4.40 16.06 -9.58
C ILE A 350 5.44 15.88 -8.49
N TYR A 351 6.69 16.24 -8.75
CA TYR A 351 7.76 16.17 -7.77
C TYR A 351 7.52 17.20 -6.66
N VAL A 352 7.60 16.76 -5.40
CA VAL A 352 7.37 17.63 -4.23
C VAL A 352 8.63 17.93 -3.43
N GLY A 353 9.79 17.46 -3.92
CA GLY A 353 11.06 17.52 -3.19
C GLY A 353 11.33 16.24 -2.39
N GLY A 354 12.55 16.12 -1.85
CA GLY A 354 12.93 15.02 -0.94
C GLY A 354 12.83 13.62 -1.55
N GLY A 355 12.94 13.48 -2.88
CA GLY A 355 12.79 12.20 -3.57
C GLY A 355 11.35 11.70 -3.69
N GLN A 356 10.34 12.56 -3.44
CA GLN A 356 8.93 12.20 -3.45
C GLN A 356 8.15 12.89 -4.57
N MET A 357 7.05 12.25 -4.99
CA MET A 357 6.06 12.83 -5.89
C MET A 357 4.64 12.63 -5.37
N VAL A 358 3.75 13.56 -5.69
CA VAL A 358 2.30 13.36 -5.57
C VAL A 358 1.74 12.86 -6.90
N ASN A 359 0.94 11.80 -6.88
CA ASN A 359 0.43 11.14 -8.08
C ASN A 359 -0.96 10.50 -7.87
N ALA A 360 -1.63 10.16 -8.97
CA ALA A 360 -2.76 9.23 -9.01
C ALA A 360 -2.31 7.96 -9.77
N PRO A 361 -1.87 6.89 -9.08
CA PRO A 361 -1.01 5.87 -9.69
C PRO A 361 -1.72 4.89 -10.63
N ARG A 362 -2.83 4.29 -10.20
CA ARG A 362 -3.52 3.24 -10.98
C ARG A 362 -4.94 2.93 -10.45
N PRO A 363 -5.79 2.24 -11.22
CA PRO A 363 -7.10 1.79 -10.73
C PRO A 363 -7.04 1.04 -9.40
N GLY A 364 -8.04 1.28 -8.53
CA GLY A 364 -8.11 0.68 -7.19
C GLY A 364 -7.25 1.37 -6.13
N THR A 365 -6.59 2.47 -6.49
CA THR A 365 -5.81 3.31 -5.57
C THR A 365 -6.41 4.71 -5.47
N VAL A 366 -5.75 5.59 -4.73
CA VAL A 366 -6.14 6.99 -4.53
C VAL A 366 -4.92 7.91 -4.75
N VAL A 367 -5.17 9.21 -4.89
CA VAL A 367 -4.11 10.23 -4.95
C VAL A 367 -3.27 10.21 -3.68
N ARG A 368 -1.95 10.26 -3.83
CA ARG A 368 -1.03 10.06 -2.71
C ARG A 368 0.40 10.52 -2.96
N LEU A 369 1.25 10.36 -1.94
CA LEU A 369 2.69 10.54 -2.05
C LEU A 369 3.38 9.19 -2.25
N ASP A 370 4.20 9.09 -3.29
CA ASP A 370 5.06 7.94 -3.56
C ASP A 370 6.52 8.43 -3.70
N PRO A 371 7.52 7.68 -3.23
CA PRO A 371 8.91 7.89 -3.66
C PRO A 371 9.03 7.85 -5.19
N VAL A 372 9.90 8.66 -5.78
CA VAL A 372 10.13 8.65 -7.24
C VAL A 372 10.62 7.27 -7.71
N ASN A 373 11.31 6.51 -6.86
CA ASN A 373 11.76 5.14 -7.17
C ASN A 373 10.72 4.05 -6.87
N ALA A 374 9.49 4.39 -6.47
CA ALA A 374 8.45 3.40 -6.15
C ALA A 374 7.87 2.68 -7.39
N MET A 375 8.14 3.19 -8.59
CA MET A 375 7.69 2.63 -9.86
C MET A 375 8.87 2.43 -10.80
N SER A 376 8.86 1.33 -11.56
CA SER A 376 9.88 1.05 -12.57
C SER A 376 9.66 1.87 -13.85
N GLY A 377 10.72 2.02 -14.65
CA GLY A 377 10.64 2.74 -15.92
C GLY A 377 10.72 4.26 -15.78
N TYR A 378 11.39 4.78 -14.75
CA TYR A 378 11.67 6.22 -14.61
C TYR A 378 12.24 6.79 -15.91
N ALA A 379 11.53 7.75 -16.49
CA ALA A 379 11.84 8.38 -17.76
C ALA A 379 12.36 9.82 -17.59
N GLY A 380 12.67 10.26 -16.36
CA GLY A 380 13.08 11.64 -16.09
C GLY A 380 11.89 12.55 -15.80
N GLY A 381 12.08 13.86 -15.98
CA GLY A 381 11.05 14.87 -15.68
C GLY A 381 10.86 15.93 -16.75
N ALA A 382 9.98 16.89 -16.50
CA ALA A 382 9.86 18.12 -17.27
C ALA A 382 9.60 19.30 -16.34
N ARG A 383 10.36 20.38 -16.55
CA ARG A 383 10.24 21.63 -15.81
C ARG A 383 9.43 22.62 -16.61
N LEU A 384 8.28 23.01 -16.08
CA LEU A 384 7.46 24.08 -16.68
C LEU A 384 8.02 25.44 -16.25
N GLN A 385 8.01 26.40 -17.17
CA GLN A 385 8.51 27.77 -16.96
C GLN A 385 7.37 28.74 -16.67
#